data_AF-A0A522LFG3-F1
#
_entry.id   AF-A0A522LFG3-F1
#
_cell.length_a   1.000
_cell.length_b   1.000
_cell.length_c   1.000
_cell.angle_alpha   90.00
_cell.angle_beta   90.00
_cell.angle_gamma   90.00
#
_symmetry.space_group_name_H-M   'P 1'
#
loop_
_entity.id
_entity.type
_entity.pdbx_description
1 polymer ?
#
loop_
_entity_poly.entity_id
_entity_poly.type
_entity_poly.pdbx_seq_one_letter_code
_entity_poly.pdbx_strand_id
1 'polypeptide(L)'
;MLDKLLEEVGEVRAEFDCGADPARLENEIGDVLFVAVNLAHHASVDFSRALRHANAKFERRFRKMEELAAADGGSFGKLDLAGQEALWQRVKAQEPTA
;
A
#
# COMPACT_ATOMS: atom_id res chain seq x y z
N MET A 1 -1.22 -7.15 -19.42
CA MET A 1 -1.89 -6.52 -18.26
C MET A 1 -0.91 -6.18 -17.16
N LEU A 2 -0.14 -7.15 -16.64
CA LEU A 2 0.93 -6.85 -15.67
C LEU A 2 1.99 -5.91 -16.25
N ASP A 3 2.41 -6.11 -17.50
CA ASP A 3 3.37 -5.21 -18.15
C ASP A 3 2.85 -3.78 -18.26
N LYS A 4 1.55 -3.61 -18.57
CA LYS A 4 0.91 -2.29 -18.63
C LYS A 4 0.83 -1.64 -17.26
N LEU A 5 0.58 -2.41 -16.19
CA LEU A 5 0.64 -1.87 -14.82
C LEU A 5 2.05 -1.38 -14.47
N LEU A 6 3.10 -2.10 -14.89
CA LEU A 6 4.49 -1.69 -14.68
C LEU A 6 4.84 -0.44 -15.50
N GLU A 7 4.30 -0.31 -16.71
CA GLU A 7 4.41 0.89 -17.54
C GLU A 7 3.82 2.12 -16.83
N GLU A 8 2.56 2.08 -16.38
CA GLU A 8 1.92 3.22 -15.68
C GLU A 8 2.66 3.61 -14.39
N VAL A 9 3.16 2.62 -13.64
CA VAL A 9 3.99 2.89 -12.45
C VAL A 9 5.30 3.59 -12.83
N GLY A 10 5.86 3.27 -14.00
CA GLY A 10 7.00 3.96 -14.57
C GLY A 10 6.69 5.42 -14.92
N GLU A 11 5.51 5.70 -15.46
CA GLU A 11 5.05 7.07 -15.78
C GLU A 11 4.88 7.91 -14.50
N VAL A 12 4.23 7.37 -13.46
CA VAL A 12 4.17 8.01 -12.13
C VAL A 12 5.57 8.32 -11.59
N ARG A 13 6.52 7.38 -11.74
CA ARG A 13 7.89 7.59 -11.28
C ARG A 13 8.58 8.73 -12.03
N ALA A 14 8.41 8.79 -13.35
CA ALA A 14 8.96 9.86 -14.16
C ALA A 14 8.39 11.23 -13.74
N GLU A 15 7.10 11.31 -13.41
CA GLU A 15 6.50 12.55 -12.91
C GLU A 15 7.11 13.04 -11.59
N PHE A 16 7.39 12.14 -10.66
CA PHE A 16 8.12 12.50 -9.43
C PHE A 16 9.52 13.02 -9.73
N ASP A 17 10.24 12.39 -10.66
CA ASP A 17 11.60 12.79 -11.03
C ASP A 17 11.60 14.13 -11.82
N CYS A 18 10.47 14.48 -12.46
CA CYS A 18 10.26 15.71 -13.23
C CYS A 18 9.63 16.87 -12.43
N GLY A 19 9.68 16.82 -11.09
CA GLY A 19 9.24 17.92 -10.23
C GLY A 19 7.83 17.78 -9.66
N ALA A 20 7.18 16.63 -9.86
CA ALA A 20 5.93 16.25 -9.20
C ALA A 20 4.79 17.25 -9.43
N ASP A 21 4.53 17.62 -10.69
CA ASP A 21 3.39 18.46 -11.02
C ASP A 21 2.08 17.77 -10.56
N PRO A 22 1.26 18.44 -9.71
CA PRO A 22 0.10 17.79 -9.10
C PRO A 22 -0.93 17.28 -10.12
N ALA A 23 -1.18 18.04 -11.20
CA ALA A 23 -2.20 17.69 -12.18
C ALA A 23 -1.73 16.50 -13.04
N ARG A 24 -0.45 16.47 -13.41
CA ARG A 24 0.13 15.32 -14.12
C ARG A 24 0.15 14.08 -13.24
N LEU A 25 0.60 14.19 -11.99
CA LEU A 25 0.57 13.09 -11.03
C LEU A 25 -0.84 12.52 -10.82
N GLU A 26 -1.86 13.38 -10.74
CA GLU A 26 -3.25 12.94 -10.62
C GLU A 26 -3.67 12.07 -11.82
N ASN A 27 -3.30 12.46 -13.04
CA ASN A 27 -3.58 11.68 -14.25
C ASN A 27 -2.87 10.32 -14.21
N GLU A 28 -1.56 10.29 -13.96
CA GLU A 28 -0.79 9.04 -13.98
C GLU A 28 -1.23 8.07 -12.86
N ILE A 29 -1.56 8.60 -11.68
CA ILE A 29 -2.14 7.79 -10.58
C ILE A 29 -3.50 7.23 -11.00
N GLY A 30 -4.32 8.02 -11.71
CA GLY A 30 -5.57 7.56 -12.28
C GLY A 30 -5.40 6.38 -13.23
N ASP A 31 -4.39 6.42 -14.10
CA ASP A 31 -4.09 5.35 -15.05
C ASP A 31 -3.60 4.08 -14.36
N VAL A 32 -2.75 4.19 -13.33
CA VAL A 32 -2.38 3.06 -12.47
C VAL A 32 -3.62 2.40 -11.85
N LEU A 33 -4.54 3.19 -11.29
CA LEU A 33 -5.76 2.67 -10.68
C LEU A 33 -6.66 1.97 -11.72
N PHE A 34 -6.81 2.57 -12.91
CA PHE A 34 -7.59 1.99 -13.99
C PHE A 34 -7.02 0.65 -14.47
N VAL A 35 -5.70 0.57 -14.66
CA VAL A 35 -5.03 -0.67 -15.08
C VAL A 35 -5.10 -1.73 -13.98
N ALA A 36 -4.99 -1.35 -12.70
CA ALA A 36 -5.14 -2.27 -11.57
C ALA A 36 -6.56 -2.86 -11.47
N VAL A 37 -7.61 -2.06 -11.69
CA VAL A 37 -9.00 -2.55 -11.75
C VAL A 37 -9.18 -3.49 -12.94
N ASN A 38 -8.64 -3.14 -14.11
CA ASN A 38 -8.71 -4.02 -15.29
C ASN A 38 -7.94 -5.33 -15.10
N LEU A 39 -6.81 -5.32 -14.39
CA LEU A 39 -6.10 -6.53 -14.02
C LEU A 39 -6.96 -7.45 -13.15
N ALA A 40 -7.67 -6.89 -12.16
CA ALA A 40 -8.60 -7.66 -11.32
C ALA A 40 -9.74 -8.27 -12.16
N HIS A 41 -10.32 -7.50 -13.10
CA HIS A 41 -11.33 -8.01 -14.02
C HIS A 41 -10.81 -9.17 -14.88
N HIS A 42 -9.64 -9.03 -15.50
CA HIS A 42 -9.03 -10.09 -16.31
C HIS A 42 -8.75 -11.36 -15.49
N ALA A 43 -8.39 -11.20 -14.21
CA ALA A 43 -8.17 -12.30 -13.29
C ALA A 43 -9.47 -12.88 -12.69
N SER A 44 -10.66 -12.38 -13.09
CA SER A 44 -11.95 -12.75 -12.50
C SER A 44 -12.00 -12.54 -10.97
N VAL A 45 -11.29 -11.51 -10.49
CA VAL A 45 -11.26 -11.08 -9.10
C VAL A 45 -12.23 -9.91 -8.92
N ASP A 46 -13.12 -10.02 -7.93
CA ASP A 46 -13.92 -8.89 -7.45
C ASP A 46 -12.98 -7.87 -6.78
N PHE A 47 -12.69 -6.77 -7.50
CA PHE A 47 -11.79 -5.71 -7.03
C PHE A 47 -12.27 -5.06 -5.73
N SER A 48 -13.58 -4.89 -5.56
CA SER A 48 -14.18 -4.27 -4.37
C SER A 48 -13.97 -5.16 -3.15
N ARG A 49 -14.17 -6.47 -3.29
CA ARG A 49 -13.92 -7.44 -2.23
C ARG A 49 -12.43 -7.55 -1.92
N ALA A 50 -11.58 -7.59 -2.96
CA ALA A 50 -10.12 -7.63 -2.80
C ALA A 50 -9.60 -6.41 -2.03
N LEU A 51 -10.06 -5.20 -2.39
CA LEU A 51 -9.70 -3.97 -1.70
C LEU A 51 -10.19 -3.94 -0.24
N ARG A 52 -11.43 -4.36 0.02
CA ARG A 52 -11.94 -4.49 1.41
C ARG A 52 -11.08 -5.43 2.24
N HIS A 53 -10.69 -6.58 1.70
CA HIS A 53 -9.81 -7.52 2.39
C HIS A 53 -8.41 -6.93 2.64
N ALA A 54 -7.84 -6.22 1.67
CA ALA A 54 -6.56 -5.54 1.82
C ALA A 54 -6.61 -4.47 2.93
N ASN A 55 -7.68 -3.66 2.96
CA ASN A 55 -7.90 -2.64 3.98
C ASN A 55 -8.06 -3.25 5.37
N ALA A 56 -8.88 -4.30 5.52
CA ALA A 56 -9.07 -4.98 6.80
C ALA A 56 -7.77 -5.63 7.32
N LYS A 57 -6.93 -6.16 6.41
CA LYS A 57 -5.59 -6.67 6.74
C LYS A 57 -4.67 -5.54 7.21
N PHE A 58 -4.65 -4.41 6.52
CA PHE A 58 -3.84 -3.25 6.92
C PHE A 58 -4.27 -2.73 8.29
N GLU A 59 -5.57 -2.53 8.52
CA GLU A 59 -6.12 -2.04 9.79
C GLU A 59 -5.77 -2.95 10.96
N ARG A 60 -5.91 -4.28 10.80
CA ARG A 60 -5.54 -5.25 11.82
C ARG A 60 -4.05 -5.21 12.14
N ARG A 61 -3.20 -5.12 11.11
CA ARG A 61 -1.75 -5.01 11.32
C ARG A 61 -1.39 -3.70 12.01
N PHE A 62 -2.03 -2.60 11.64
CA PHE A 62 -1.82 -1.30 12.25
C PHE A 62 -2.15 -1.31 13.74
N ARG A 63 -3.33 -1.82 14.11
CA ARG A 63 -3.71 -2.02 15.53
C ARG A 63 -2.68 -2.85 16.29
N LYS A 64 -2.15 -3.90 15.67
CA LYS A 64 -1.12 -4.73 16.31
C LYS A 64 0.20 -3.99 16.49
N MET A 65 0.58 -3.11 15.55
CA MET A 65 1.73 -2.24 15.73
C MET A 65 1.53 -1.28 16.91
N GLU A 66 0.33 -0.70 17.07
CA GLU A 66 0.01 0.16 18.21
C GLU A 66 0.11 -0.60 19.55
N GLU A 67 -0.42 -1.82 19.61
CA GLU A 67 -0.29 -2.69 20.79
C GLU A 67 1.16 -3.00 21.13
N LEU A 68 1.99 -3.34 20.12
CA LEU A 68 3.41 -3.63 20.33
C LEU A 68 4.19 -2.40 20.77
N ALA A 69 3.93 -1.24 20.16
CA ALA A 69 4.56 0.02 20.57
C ALA A 69 4.23 0.36 22.03
N ALA A 70 2.97 0.15 22.45
CA ALA A 70 2.54 0.36 23.82
C ALA A 70 3.18 -0.65 24.79
N ALA A 71 3.30 -1.92 24.40
CA ALA A 71 3.97 -2.95 25.19
C ALA A 71 5.48 -2.66 25.37
N ASP A 72 6.11 -2.06 24.37
CA ASP A 72 7.50 -1.60 24.41
C ASP A 72 7.66 -0.27 25.19
N GLY A 73 6.58 0.21 25.85
CA GLY A 73 6.57 1.42 26.70
C GLY A 73 6.51 2.75 25.92
N GLY A 74 6.27 2.68 24.61
CA GLY A 74 6.24 3.82 23.70
C GLY A 74 4.85 4.13 23.14
N SER A 75 4.82 4.97 22.12
CA SER A 75 3.62 5.28 21.33
C SER A 75 3.99 5.21 19.86
N PHE A 76 3.19 4.49 19.07
CA PHE A 76 3.46 4.27 17.64
C PHE A 76 3.66 5.58 16.87
N GLY A 77 2.80 6.58 17.12
CA GLY A 77 2.87 7.89 16.45
C GLY A 77 4.12 8.72 16.78
N LYS A 78 4.93 8.31 17.76
CA LYS A 78 6.22 8.95 18.11
C LYS A 78 7.42 8.25 17.47
N LEU A 79 7.21 7.11 16.83
CA LEU A 79 8.27 6.38 16.14
C LEU A 79 8.60 7.06 14.82
N ASP A 80 9.88 7.06 14.47
CA ASP A 80 10.33 7.38 13.13
C ASP A 80 9.92 6.27 12.14
N LEU A 81 10.11 6.54 10.84
CA LEU A 81 9.75 5.58 9.79
C LEU A 81 10.44 4.22 9.97
N ALA A 82 11.69 4.22 10.45
CA ALA A 82 12.44 3.00 10.70
C ALA A 82 11.82 2.17 11.84
N GLY A 83 11.42 2.81 12.93
CA GLY A 83 10.73 2.17 14.04
C GLY A 83 9.34 1.66 13.66
N GLN A 84 8.58 2.43 12.87
CA GLN A 84 7.29 1.99 12.35
C GLN A 84 7.44 0.76 11.43
N GLU A 85 8.44 0.76 10.55
CA GLU A 85 8.74 -0.35 9.65
C GLU A 85 9.20 -1.60 10.43
N ALA A 86 10.01 -1.44 11.47
CA ALA A 86 10.42 -2.56 12.33
C ALA A 86 9.22 -3.24 13.01
N LEU A 87 8.26 -2.46 13.52
CA LEU A 87 7.00 -2.98 14.06
C LEU A 87 6.16 -3.65 12.98
N TRP A 88 6.06 -3.05 11.79
CA TRP A 88 5.33 -3.62 10.66
C TRP A 88 5.84 -5.01 10.28
N GLN A 89 7.16 -5.18 10.18
CA GLN A 89 7.77 -6.48 9.89
C GLN A 89 7.57 -7.48 11.03
N ARG A 90 7.65 -7.06 12.31
CA ARG A 90 7.33 -7.91 13.46
C ARG A 90 5.89 -8.43 13.41
N VAL A 91 4.93 -7.56 13.10
CA VAL A 91 3.51 -7.94 12.98
C VAL A 91 3.30 -8.90 11.81
N LYS A 92 3.91 -8.63 10.64
CA LYS A 92 3.83 -9.53 9.47
C LYS A 92 4.39 -10.92 9.75
N ALA A 93 5.43 -11.04 10.58
CA ALA A 93 5.99 -12.34 10.96
C ALA A 93 5.08 -13.16 11.88
N GLN A 94 4.26 -12.48 12.70
CA GLN A 94 3.29 -13.13 13.60
C GLN A 94 1.99 -13.53 12.90
N GLU A 95 1.71 -12.92 11.75
CA GLU A 95 0.54 -13.21 10.94
C GLU A 95 0.94 -13.56 9.50
N PRO A 96 1.15 -14.86 9.20
CA PRO A 96 1.38 -15.31 7.83
C PRO A 96 0.22 -14.88 6.94
N THR A 97 0.54 -14.35 5.77
CA THR A 97 -0.48 -13.93 4.80
C THR A 97 -1.28 -15.16 4.37
N ALA A 98 -2.56 -15.25 4.75
CA ALA A 98 -3.52 -16.19 4.19
C ALA A 98 -3.84 -15.82 2.73
#